data_AF-A0A968F4U8-F1
#
_entry.id   AF-A0A968F4U8-F1
#
_cell.length_a   1.000
_cell.length_b   1.000
_cell.length_c   1.000
_cell.angle_alpha   90.00
_cell.angle_beta   90.00
_cell.angle_gamma   90.00
#
_symmetry.space_group_name_H-M   'P 1'
#
loop_
_entity.id
_entity.type
_entity.pdbx_description
1 polymer ?
#
loop_
_entity_poly.entity_id
_entity_poly.type
_entity_poly.pdbx_seq_one_letter_code
_entity_poly.pdbx_strand_id
1 'polypeptide(L)'
;RIRYLKEYRNSVQQLKNLYIKGSEGMSVPLSSLAEIGYQSSAGVIKRQDLARGVEVWADFKPDIDNKTQITSEIKDKIDAISLPAGYTVGAG
;
A
#
# COMPACT_ATOMS: atom_id res chain seq x y z
N ARG A 1 -30.51 8.34 0.29
CA ARG A 1 -29.25 8.21 1.07
C ARG A 1 -29.15 9.37 2.05
N ILE A 2 -29.15 9.11 3.36
CA ILE A 2 -28.94 10.14 4.38
C ILE A 2 -27.44 10.18 4.69
N ARG A 3 -26.84 11.38 4.78
CA ARG A 3 -25.41 11.57 5.03
C ARG A 3 -25.14 12.94 5.66
N TYR A 4 -24.17 13.02 6.56
CA TYR A 4 -23.64 14.30 7.04
C TYR A 4 -23.12 15.17 5.89
N LEU A 5 -23.29 16.48 6.05
CA LEU A 5 -22.76 17.49 5.15
C LEU A 5 -21.22 17.44 5.10
N LYS A 6 -20.64 17.96 4.02
CA LYS A 6 -19.21 17.77 3.69
C LYS A 6 -18.29 18.39 4.76
N GLU A 7 -18.67 19.53 5.29
CA GLU A 7 -17.97 20.30 6.33
C GLU A 7 -17.78 19.56 7.66
N TYR A 8 -18.47 18.44 7.88
CA TYR A 8 -18.31 17.60 9.06
C TYR A 8 -17.43 16.37 8.84
N ARG A 9 -16.89 16.15 7.63
CA ARG A 9 -16.25 14.87 7.24
C ARG A 9 -15.13 14.97 6.20
N ASN A 10 -14.66 16.17 5.90
CA ASN A 10 -13.62 16.39 4.90
C ASN A 10 -12.20 16.38 5.50
N SER A 11 -12.07 16.40 6.82
CA SER A 11 -10.77 16.26 7.49
C SER A 11 -10.84 15.33 8.69
N VAL A 12 -9.69 14.76 9.07
CA VAL A 12 -9.56 13.94 10.28
C VAL A 12 -9.97 14.74 11.52
N GLN A 13 -9.65 16.04 11.59
CA GLN A 13 -10.05 16.91 12.69
C GLN A 13 -11.57 17.04 12.79
N GLN A 14 -12.27 17.19 11.66
CA GLN A 14 -13.74 17.23 11.64
C GLN A 14 -14.34 15.90 12.09
N LEU A 15 -13.77 14.77 11.66
CA LEU A 15 -14.21 13.44 12.08
C LEU A 15 -13.99 13.21 13.58
N LYS A 16 -12.87 13.68 14.15
CA LYS A 16 -12.60 13.59 15.60
C LYS A 16 -13.62 14.36 16.43
N ASN A 17 -14.13 15.46 15.89
CA ASN A 17 -15.14 16.34 16.52
C ASN A 17 -16.57 15.99 16.10
N LEU A 18 -16.78 14.91 15.33
CA LEU A 18 -18.11 14.49 14.91
C LEU A 18 -18.86 13.89 16.09
N TYR A 19 -20.00 14.48 16.43
CA TYR A 19 -20.86 13.98 17.52
C TYR A 19 -21.80 12.89 17.03
N ILE A 20 -21.82 11.78 17.75
CA ILE A 20 -22.69 10.63 17.50
C ILE A 20 -23.68 10.52 18.65
N LYS A 21 -24.96 10.30 18.30
CA LYS A 21 -26.03 10.06 19.27
C LYS A 21 -26.06 8.58 19.64
N GLY A 22 -25.87 8.29 20.92
CA GLY A 22 -26.09 6.97 21.49
C GLY A 22 -27.58 6.63 21.60
N SER A 23 -27.87 5.36 21.89
CA SER A 23 -29.23 4.82 22.06
C SER A 23 -30.03 5.54 23.15
N GLU A 24 -29.34 6.08 24.15
CA GLU A 24 -29.95 6.76 25.31
C GLU A 24 -29.97 8.29 25.16
N GLY A 25 -29.77 8.82 23.95
CA GLY A 25 -29.80 10.27 23.69
C GLY A 25 -28.52 11.02 24.09
N MET A 26 -27.55 10.34 24.71
CA MET A 26 -26.22 10.88 24.95
C MET A 26 -25.49 11.20 23.65
N SER A 27 -24.77 12.33 23.62
CA SER A 27 -24.01 12.77 22.45
C SER A 27 -22.53 12.77 22.80
N VAL A 28 -21.75 11.96 22.10
CA VAL A 28 -20.30 11.81 22.36
C VAL A 28 -19.49 12.06 21.08
N PRO A 29 -18.30 12.69 21.18
CA PRO A 29 -17.44 12.86 20.03
C PRO A 29 -16.87 11.50 19.59
N LEU A 30 -16.77 11.27 18.28
CA LEU A 30 -16.28 10.00 17.72
C LEU A 30 -14.87 9.62 18.22
N SER A 31 -14.02 10.63 18.48
CA SER A 31 -12.69 10.44 19.05
C SER A 31 -12.66 9.82 20.45
N SER A 32 -13.77 9.85 21.20
CA SER A 32 -13.89 9.17 22.50
C SER A 32 -14.13 7.66 22.38
N LEU A 33 -14.54 7.20 21.19
CA LEU A 33 -14.92 5.81 20.93
C LEU A 33 -13.94 5.08 20.00
N ALA A 34 -13.19 5.82 19.18
CA ALA A 34 -12.30 5.26 18.18
C ALA A 34 -11.07 6.14 17.94
N GLU A 35 -9.96 5.49 17.60
CA GLU A 35 -8.78 6.18 17.10
C GLU A 35 -8.95 6.50 15.61
N ILE A 36 -8.66 7.75 15.24
CA ILE A 36 -8.78 8.22 13.86
C ILE A 36 -7.45 8.82 13.43
N GLY A 37 -6.85 8.22 12.40
CA GLY A 37 -5.58 8.65 11.85
C GLY A 37 -5.47 8.31 10.37
N TYR A 38 -4.48 8.90 9.72
CA TYR A 38 -4.08 8.46 8.40
C TYR A 38 -3.26 7.19 8.53
N GLN A 39 -3.56 6.22 7.68
CA GLN A 39 -2.77 5.01 7.56
C GLN A 39 -2.41 4.82 6.09
N SER A 40 -1.13 4.66 5.80
CA SER A 40 -0.71 4.14 4.51
C SER A 40 -1.06 2.66 4.46
N SER A 41 -1.86 2.28 3.46
CA SER A 41 -2.14 0.88 3.14
C SER A 41 -1.69 0.59 1.71
N ALA A 42 -1.55 -0.69 1.37
CA ALA A 42 -1.21 -1.07 0.00
C ALA A 42 -2.33 -0.62 -0.95
N GLY A 43 -2.07 0.40 -1.77
CA GLY A 43 -3.05 0.94 -2.72
C GLY A 43 -3.50 -0.09 -3.77
N VAL A 44 -2.67 -1.10 -4.04
CA VAL A 44 -2.97 -2.26 -4.90
C VAL A 44 -2.27 -3.49 -4.31
N ILE A 45 -2.99 -4.62 -4.23
CA ILE A 45 -2.40 -5.90 -3.88
C ILE A 45 -2.23 -6.72 -5.16
N LYS A 46 -1.02 -6.70 -5.74
CA LYS A 46 -0.67 -7.57 -6.86
C LYS A 46 -0.43 -9.00 -6.36
N ARG A 47 -0.96 -9.97 -7.09
CA ARG A 47 -0.74 -11.40 -6.84
C ARG A 47 -0.45 -12.09 -8.16
N GLN A 48 0.53 -12.97 -8.14
CA GLN A 48 0.78 -13.96 -9.18
C GLN A 48 0.71 -15.32 -8.50
N ASP A 49 -0.12 -16.23 -9.02
CA ASP A 49 -0.36 -17.56 -8.44
C ASP A 49 -0.66 -17.55 -6.92
N LEU A 50 -1.51 -16.59 -6.50
CA LEU A 50 -1.90 -16.35 -5.11
C LEU A 50 -0.77 -15.85 -4.17
N ALA A 51 0.47 -15.75 -4.66
CA ALA A 51 1.59 -15.17 -3.94
C ALA A 51 1.59 -13.64 -4.08
N ARG A 52 1.71 -12.92 -2.96
CA ARG A 52 1.88 -11.46 -2.97
C ARG A 52 3.30 -11.14 -3.43
N GLY A 53 3.42 -10.39 -4.52
CA GLY A 53 4.71 -10.03 -5.12
C GLY A 53 4.81 -8.54 -5.47
N VAL A 54 6.03 -8.13 -5.79
CA VAL A 54 6.35 -6.84 -6.40
C VAL A 54 7.10 -7.13 -7.70
N GLU A 55 6.70 -6.50 -8.79
CA GLU A 55 7.38 -6.61 -10.08
C GLU A 55 8.31 -5.41 -10.26
N VAL A 56 9.53 -5.68 -10.71
CA VAL A 56 10.50 -4.66 -11.11
C VAL A 56 10.70 -4.79 -12.60
N TRP A 57 10.39 -3.73 -13.33
CA TRP A 57 10.58 -3.65 -14.77
C TRP A 57 11.84 -2.84 -15.07
N ALA A 58 12.64 -3.34 -15.99
CA ALA A 58 13.82 -2.65 -16.51
C ALA A 58 13.84 -2.80 -18.03
N ASP A 59 14.40 -1.80 -18.71
CA ASP A 59 14.58 -1.82 -20.14
C ASP A 59 16.01 -1.37 -20.50
N PHE A 60 16.49 -1.82 -21.65
CA PHE A 60 17.79 -1.43 -22.17
C PHE A 60 17.69 -0.06 -22.84
N LYS A 61 18.73 0.75 -22.70
CA LYS A 61 18.86 1.94 -23.54
C LYS A 61 19.09 1.52 -25.01
N PRO A 62 18.67 2.32 -26.00
CA PRO A 62 18.74 1.96 -27.42
C PRO A 62 20.16 1.69 -27.93
N ASP A 63 21.17 2.26 -27.29
CA ASP A 63 22.60 2.20 -27.61
C ASP A 63 23.34 1.04 -26.94
N ILE A 64 22.62 0.13 -26.28
CA ILE A 64 23.20 -1.04 -25.61
C ILE A 64 23.21 -2.23 -26.57
N ASP A 65 24.41 -2.58 -27.02
CA ASP A 65 24.64 -3.75 -27.88
C ASP A 65 24.72 -5.07 -27.07
N ASN A 66 25.34 -5.05 -25.89
CA ASN A 66 25.64 -6.26 -25.11
C ASN A 66 24.56 -6.63 -24.09
N LYS A 67 23.30 -6.74 -24.54
CA LYS A 67 22.15 -7.05 -23.67
C LYS A 67 22.32 -8.36 -22.90
N THR A 68 22.84 -9.40 -23.56
CA THR A 68 23.04 -10.73 -22.95
C THR A 68 24.01 -10.69 -21.77
N GLN A 69 25.11 -9.95 -21.89
CA GLN A 69 26.10 -9.82 -20.83
C GLN A 69 25.49 -9.13 -19.61
N ILE A 70 24.76 -8.03 -19.83
CA ILE A 70 24.10 -7.28 -18.76
C ILE A 70 23.05 -8.15 -18.05
N THR A 71 22.28 -8.95 -18.78
CA THR A 71 21.34 -9.90 -18.16
C THR A 71 22.05 -10.92 -17.28
N SER A 72 23.22 -11.42 -17.71
CA SER A 72 24.04 -12.33 -16.89
C SER A 72 24.53 -11.64 -15.62
N GLU A 73 25.07 -10.44 -15.73
CA GLU A 73 25.55 -9.67 -14.57
C GLU A 73 24.43 -9.33 -13.58
N ILE A 74 23.21 -9.05 -14.08
CA ILE A 74 22.03 -8.84 -13.25
C ILE A 74 21.66 -10.14 -12.53
N LYS A 75 21.67 -11.28 -13.22
CA LYS A 75 21.40 -12.58 -12.60
C LYS A 75 22.40 -12.89 -11.49
N ASP A 76 23.69 -12.70 -11.73
CA ASP A 76 24.73 -12.95 -10.72
C ASP A 76 24.53 -12.06 -9.47
N LYS A 77 24.14 -10.81 -9.68
CA LYS A 77 23.81 -9.88 -8.59
C LYS A 77 22.56 -10.29 -7.83
N ILE A 78 21.51 -10.77 -8.51
CA ILE A 78 20.28 -11.23 -7.88
C ILE A 78 20.55 -12.48 -7.04
N ASP A 79 21.31 -13.43 -7.57
CA ASP A 79 21.65 -14.68 -6.89
C ASP A 79 22.49 -14.43 -5.62
N ALA A 80 23.20 -13.30 -5.54
CA ALA A 80 23.95 -12.88 -4.36
C ALA A 80 23.09 -12.18 -3.28
N ILE A 81 21.81 -11.87 -3.54
CA ILE A 81 20.95 -11.20 -2.56
C ILE A 81 20.45 -12.20 -1.52
N SER A 82 20.74 -11.91 -0.24
CA SER A 82 20.14 -12.65 0.87
C SER A 82 18.68 -12.24 1.06
N LEU A 83 17.75 -13.15 0.73
CA LEU A 83 16.33 -12.93 0.95
C LEU A 83 15.90 -13.40 2.35
N PRO A 84 14.94 -12.72 3.00
CA PRO A 84 14.31 -13.23 4.22
C PRO A 84 13.59 -14.55 3.96
N ALA A 85 13.36 -15.34 5.02
CA ALA A 85 12.63 -16.60 4.90
C ALA A 85 11.23 -16.40 4.28
N GLY A 86 10.90 -17.24 3.30
CA GLY A 86 9.61 -17.21 2.59
C GLY A 86 9.55 -16.27 1.39
N TYR A 87 10.66 -15.60 1.04
CA TYR A 87 10.76 -14.78 -0.18
C TYR A 87 11.51 -15.51 -1.28
N THR A 88 11.06 -15.33 -2.51
CA THR A 88 11.69 -15.85 -3.73
C THR A 88 11.75 -14.76 -4.78
N VAL A 89 12.82 -14.73 -5.55
CA VAL A 89 12.91 -13.94 -6.78
C VAL A 89 12.80 -14.90 -7.96
N GLY A 90 11.92 -14.58 -8.90
CA GLY A 90 11.73 -15.34 -10.14
C GLY A 90 11.62 -14.39 -11.32
N ALA A 91 11.80 -14.94 -12.52
CA ALA A 91 11.45 -14.22 -13.73
C ALA A 91 9.91 -14.13 -13.81
N GLY A 92 9.42 -12.93 -14.11
CA GLY A 92 8.03 -12.70 -14.51
C GLY A 92 7.80 -13.08 -15.97
#